data_AF-A0A936MIF0-F1
#
_entry.id   AF-A0A936MIF0-F1
#
_cell.length_a   1.000
_cell.length_b   1.000
_cell.length_c   1.000
_cell.angle_alpha   90.00
_cell.angle_beta   90.00
_cell.angle_gamma   90.00
#
_symmetry.space_group_name_H-M   'P 1'
#
loop_
_entity.id
_entity.type
_entity.pdbx_description
1 polymer ?
#
loop_
_entity_poly.entity_id
_entity_poly.type
_entity_poly.pdbx_seq_one_letter_code
_entity_poly.pdbx_strand_id
1 'polypeptide(L)'
;MGLVQLTLLTSGADSSFIKSNSASTPILKGLMLRLAPVSLALPIFNNNLYAGTSLFNIIVLGQNQFGAGILPVRLGFWQPLNENELSVEPFIEYNYFPSNFVHIGGKFNLKFGTTSNFFAQIGWVNGNTSNSIGEILTKHFGVAQSFTGLYFGIGVGILDRIFPAKDLRYNK
;
A
#
# COMPACT_ATOMS: atom_id res chain seq x y z
N MET A 1 -1.43 13.56 7.90
CA MET A 1 -1.81 13.41 6.49
C MET A 1 -0.48 13.31 5.79
N GLY A 2 -0.19 12.14 5.24
CA GLY A 2 0.92 11.99 4.33
C GLY A 2 0.64 12.66 3.01
N LEU A 3 1.69 12.92 2.25
CA LEU A 3 1.60 13.46 0.91
C LEU A 3 1.63 12.34 -0.12
N VAL A 4 2.66 11.50 -0.05
CA VAL A 4 2.87 10.40 -1.00
C VAL A 4 3.65 9.26 -0.34
N GLN A 5 3.33 8.04 -0.75
CA GLN A 5 4.15 6.86 -0.50
C GLN A 5 4.46 6.19 -1.83
N LEU A 6 5.73 5.89 -2.07
CA LEU A 6 6.20 5.12 -3.21
C LEU A 6 6.84 3.83 -2.69
N THR A 7 6.51 2.70 -3.31
CA THR A 7 7.09 1.40 -2.95
C THR A 7 7.47 0.64 -4.19
N LEU A 8 8.65 0.06 -4.18
CA LEU A 8 9.17 -0.86 -5.18
C LEU A 8 8.88 -2.29 -4.73
N LEU A 9 8.29 -3.11 -5.61
CA LEU A 9 7.79 -4.43 -5.26
C LEU A 9 8.54 -5.55 -6.01
N THR A 10 8.95 -6.56 -5.26
CA THR A 10 9.22 -7.91 -5.80
C THR A 10 7.98 -8.76 -5.54
N SER A 11 7.50 -9.46 -6.57
CA SER A 11 6.23 -10.19 -6.52
C SER A 11 6.37 -11.61 -7.06
N GLY A 12 5.40 -12.46 -6.68
CA GLY A 12 5.22 -13.78 -7.26
C GLY A 12 4.66 -13.77 -8.70
N ALA A 13 4.49 -12.61 -9.34
CA ALA A 13 3.91 -12.52 -10.68
C ALA A 13 4.84 -13.13 -11.76
N ASP A 14 4.23 -13.70 -12.79
CA ASP A 14 4.92 -14.40 -13.89
C ASP A 14 5.77 -13.46 -14.76
N SER A 15 5.40 -12.18 -14.86
CA SER A 15 6.07 -11.18 -15.71
C SER A 15 6.34 -9.86 -14.97
N SER A 16 7.55 -9.33 -15.17
CA SER A 16 7.99 -8.04 -14.62
C SER A 16 7.37 -6.86 -15.37
N PHE A 17 7.00 -5.79 -14.66
CA PHE A 17 6.60 -4.52 -15.27
C PHE A 17 7.79 -3.79 -15.96
N ILE A 18 9.03 -4.07 -15.54
CA ILE A 18 10.24 -3.56 -16.18
C ILE A 18 10.69 -4.56 -17.24
N LYS A 19 10.68 -4.15 -18.52
CA LYS A 19 11.26 -4.93 -19.62
C LYS A 19 12.78 -5.01 -19.43
N SER A 20 13.28 -6.17 -19.03
CA SER A 20 14.72 -6.47 -19.06
C SER A 20 15.03 -7.20 -20.36
N ASN A 21 16.00 -6.69 -21.12
CA ASN A 21 16.51 -7.31 -22.35
C ASN A 21 17.52 -8.44 -22.08
N SER A 22 17.58 -8.93 -20.83
CA SER A 22 18.52 -9.96 -20.38
C SER A 22 17.79 -11.19 -19.86
N ALA A 23 18.36 -12.36 -20.07
CA ALA A 23 17.80 -13.69 -19.77
C ALA A 23 17.54 -13.97 -18.26
N SER A 24 17.74 -12.99 -17.38
CA SER A 24 17.46 -13.08 -15.95
C SER A 24 16.12 -12.42 -15.61
N THR A 25 15.26 -13.15 -14.90
CA THR A 25 13.99 -12.62 -14.38
C THR A 25 14.26 -11.43 -13.46
N PRO A 26 13.70 -10.24 -13.71
CA PRO A 26 13.95 -9.06 -12.89
C PRO A 26 13.53 -9.30 -11.43
N ILE A 27 14.39 -8.93 -10.48
CA ILE A 27 14.09 -9.01 -9.04
C ILE A 27 12.97 -8.01 -8.68
N LEU A 28 12.98 -6.85 -9.32
CA LEU A 28 11.94 -5.82 -9.21
C LEU A 28 10.89 -6.03 -10.29
N LYS A 29 9.65 -6.32 -9.88
CA LYS A 29 8.57 -6.67 -10.81
C LYS A 29 7.41 -5.67 -10.80
N GLY A 30 7.28 -4.88 -9.74
CA GLY A 30 6.11 -4.04 -9.52
C GLY A 30 6.39 -2.74 -8.76
N LEU A 31 5.35 -1.94 -8.61
CA LEU A 31 5.36 -0.68 -7.88
C LEU A 31 4.02 -0.45 -7.17
N MET A 32 4.06 0.26 -6.04
CA MET A 32 2.88 0.75 -5.35
C MET A 32 3.00 2.25 -5.15
N LEU A 33 1.91 2.97 -5.40
CA LEU A 33 1.83 4.41 -5.19
C LEU A 33 0.59 4.71 -4.36
N ARG A 34 0.77 5.47 -3.28
CA ARG A 34 -0.34 5.96 -2.47
C ARG A 34 -0.27 7.47 -2.33
N LEU A 35 -1.36 8.15 -2.64
CA LEU A 35 -1.48 9.60 -2.56
C LEU A 35 -2.33 10.00 -1.37
N ALA A 36 -1.87 11.02 -0.66
CA ALA A 36 -2.49 11.57 0.53
C ALA A 36 -2.98 10.50 1.55
N PRO A 37 -2.11 9.60 2.04
CA PRO A 37 -2.51 8.63 3.04
C PRO A 37 -2.85 9.30 4.37
N VAL A 38 -3.88 8.81 5.03
CA VAL A 38 -4.37 9.29 6.30
C VAL A 38 -4.63 8.10 7.20
N SER A 39 -4.07 8.11 8.39
CA SER A 39 -4.34 7.10 9.42
C SER A 39 -4.72 7.80 10.71
N LEU A 40 -5.87 7.41 11.26
CA LEU A 40 -6.47 7.95 12.47
C LEU A 40 -6.51 6.86 13.54
N ALA A 41 -5.87 7.12 14.68
CA ALA A 41 -5.92 6.22 15.82
C ALA A 41 -7.35 6.13 16.38
N LEU A 42 -7.83 4.92 16.61
CA LEU A 42 -9.11 4.64 17.23
C LEU A 42 -8.91 4.50 18.75
N PRO A 43 -9.85 4.96 19.59
CA PRO A 43 -9.75 4.91 21.05
C PRO A 43 -10.02 3.50 21.61
N ILE A 44 -9.36 2.49 21.04
CA ILE A 44 -9.52 1.06 21.36
C ILE A 44 -8.13 0.43 21.35
N PHE A 45 -7.88 -0.58 22.19
CA PHE A 45 -6.58 -1.26 22.30
C PHE A 45 -5.41 -0.30 22.55
N ASN A 46 -5.51 0.53 23.59
CA ASN A 46 -4.48 1.51 23.96
C ASN A 46 -4.11 2.51 22.83
N ASN A 47 -5.06 2.82 21.95
CA ASN A 47 -4.88 3.70 20.77
C ASN A 47 -3.92 3.15 19.71
N ASN A 48 -3.62 1.85 19.74
CA ASN A 48 -2.78 1.19 18.75
C ASN A 48 -3.57 0.79 17.50
N LEU A 49 -4.89 0.59 17.62
CA LEU A 49 -5.74 0.34 16.46
C LEU A 49 -5.95 1.64 15.68
N TYR A 50 -5.89 1.59 14.35
CA TYR A 50 -6.16 2.75 13.51
C TYR A 50 -7.10 2.40 12.35
N ALA A 51 -7.88 3.40 11.94
CA ALA A 51 -8.59 3.42 10.68
C ALA A 51 -7.87 4.35 9.71
N GLY A 52 -7.65 3.91 8.49
CA GLY A 52 -6.92 4.64 7.48
C GLY A 52 -7.63 4.69 6.14
N THR A 53 -7.23 5.65 5.33
CA THR A 53 -7.64 5.79 3.93
C THR A 53 -6.56 6.52 3.15
N SER A 54 -6.74 6.66 1.85
CA SER A 54 -5.86 7.43 0.97
C SER A 54 -6.65 7.99 -0.19
N LEU A 55 -6.31 9.16 -0.69
CA LEU A 55 -7.00 9.70 -1.86
C LEU A 55 -6.90 8.75 -3.06
N PHE A 56 -5.71 8.22 -3.31
CA PHE A 56 -5.44 7.29 -4.40
C PHE A 56 -4.49 6.17 -3.96
N ASN A 57 -4.70 4.97 -4.47
CA ASN A 57 -3.89 3.78 -4.21
C ASN A 57 -3.74 2.99 -5.51
N ILE A 58 -2.51 2.87 -6.01
CA ILE A 58 -2.18 2.06 -7.18
C ILE A 58 -1.27 0.95 -6.73
N ILE A 59 -1.56 -0.26 -7.14
CA ILE A 59 -0.66 -1.39 -7.03
C ILE A 59 -0.46 -2.02 -8.41
N VAL A 60 0.79 -2.21 -8.79
CA VAL A 60 1.19 -2.96 -9.99
C VAL A 60 2.11 -4.07 -9.49
N LEU A 61 1.65 -5.32 -9.56
CA LEU A 61 2.43 -6.48 -9.14
C LEU A 61 3.35 -6.98 -10.26
N GLY A 62 2.93 -6.82 -11.51
CA GLY A 62 3.63 -7.28 -12.70
C GLY A 62 3.00 -6.70 -13.96
N GLN A 63 3.38 -7.20 -15.14
CA GLN A 63 2.92 -6.63 -16.42
C GLN A 63 1.39 -6.67 -16.58
N ASN A 64 0.76 -7.77 -16.16
CA ASN A 64 -0.66 -8.00 -16.35
C ASN A 64 -1.47 -7.98 -15.04
N GLN A 65 -0.87 -7.52 -13.94
CA GLN A 65 -1.49 -7.53 -12.62
C GLN A 65 -1.42 -6.12 -12.01
N PHE A 66 -2.53 -5.38 -12.08
CA PHE A 66 -2.65 -4.08 -11.41
C PHE A 66 -4.03 -3.90 -10.78
N GLY A 67 -4.08 -3.05 -9.76
CA GLY A 67 -5.29 -2.54 -9.14
C GLY A 67 -5.15 -1.06 -8.83
N ALA A 68 -6.26 -0.32 -8.93
CA ALA A 68 -6.34 1.07 -8.52
C ALA A 68 -7.54 1.29 -7.59
N GLY A 69 -7.37 2.15 -6.59
CA GLY A 69 -8.34 2.44 -5.55
C GLY A 69 -8.42 3.94 -5.29
N ILE A 70 -9.64 4.45 -5.11
CA ILE A 70 -9.94 5.79 -4.61
C ILE A 70 -10.54 5.61 -3.23
N LEU A 71 -9.97 6.31 -2.23
CA LEU A 71 -10.45 6.27 -0.85
C LEU A 71 -10.65 4.84 -0.31
N PRO A 72 -9.66 3.94 -0.41
CA PRO A 72 -9.78 2.63 0.18
C PRO A 72 -9.93 2.73 1.69
N VAL A 73 -10.56 1.72 2.28
CA VAL A 73 -10.72 1.64 3.73
C VAL A 73 -9.68 0.70 4.28
N ARG A 74 -8.84 1.18 5.19
CA ARG A 74 -7.81 0.39 5.86
C ARG A 74 -8.09 0.31 7.35
N LEU A 75 -7.88 -0.87 7.92
CA LEU A 75 -7.74 -1.07 9.34
C LEU A 75 -6.35 -1.63 9.59
N GLY A 76 -5.68 -1.14 10.63
CA GLY A 76 -4.40 -1.67 11.02
C GLY A 76 -4.12 -1.48 12.49
N PHE A 77 -3.07 -2.14 12.94
CA PHE A 77 -2.61 -2.06 14.31
C PHE A 77 -1.19 -1.53 14.31
N TRP A 78 -0.94 -0.44 15.00
CA TRP A 78 0.37 0.19 15.09
C TRP A 78 1.05 -0.22 16.40
N GLN A 79 2.20 -0.87 16.27
CA GLN A 79 3.00 -1.31 17.41
C GLN A 79 4.40 -0.69 17.32
N PRO A 80 4.72 0.34 18.14
CA PRO A 80 6.08 0.85 18.24
C PRO A 80 6.99 -0.20 18.89
N LEU A 81 8.18 -0.42 18.30
CA LEU A 81 9.20 -1.33 18.84
C LEU A 81 10.27 -0.59 19.65
N ASN A 82 10.45 0.71 19.40
CA ASN A 82 11.35 1.59 20.14
C ASN A 82 10.62 2.92 20.46
N GLU A 83 11.35 3.98 20.82
CA GLU A 83 10.87 5.36 21.08
C GLU A 83 10.21 6.07 19.86
N ASN A 84 9.35 5.36 19.13
CA ASN A 84 8.59 5.78 17.95
C ASN A 84 9.41 6.04 16.68
N GLU A 85 10.66 5.57 16.63
CA GLU A 85 11.47 5.54 15.40
C GLU A 85 11.19 4.29 14.56
N LEU A 86 11.00 3.15 15.23
CA LEU A 86 10.76 1.86 14.61
C LEU A 86 9.38 1.33 15.00
N SER A 87 8.58 0.91 14.03
CA SER A 87 7.26 0.34 14.30
C SER A 87 6.87 -0.74 13.30
N VAL A 88 6.01 -1.65 13.76
CA VAL A 88 5.37 -2.67 12.94
C VAL A 88 3.89 -2.36 12.82
N GLU A 89 3.37 -2.48 11.61
CA GLU A 89 1.99 -2.16 11.25
C GLU A 89 1.38 -3.28 10.40
N PRO A 90 0.81 -4.34 10.99
CA PRO A 90 -0.14 -5.18 10.28
C PRO A 90 -1.39 -4.39 9.88
N PHE A 91 -1.90 -4.67 8.69
CA PHE A 91 -3.10 -4.02 8.16
C PHE A 91 -3.89 -4.92 7.21
N ILE A 92 -5.17 -4.57 7.09
CA ILE A 92 -6.08 -5.03 6.04
C ILE A 92 -6.68 -3.79 5.38
N GLU A 93 -6.74 -3.79 4.06
CA GLU A 93 -7.24 -2.71 3.24
C GLU A 93 -8.20 -3.26 2.21
N TYR A 94 -9.34 -2.59 2.08
CA TYR A 94 -10.34 -2.88 1.07
C TYR A 94 -10.45 -1.72 0.09
N ASN A 95 -10.21 -2.01 -1.18
CA ASN A 95 -10.37 -1.09 -2.29
C ASN A 95 -11.67 -1.50 -3.00
N TYR A 96 -12.65 -0.61 -3.10
CA TYR A 96 -13.97 -0.91 -3.67
C TYR A 96 -14.19 -0.27 -5.05
N PHE A 97 -13.42 0.76 -5.39
CA PHE A 97 -13.51 1.49 -6.65
C PHE A 97 -12.16 2.13 -6.99
N PRO A 98 -11.73 2.19 -8.26
CA PRO A 98 -12.33 1.56 -9.44
C PRO A 98 -12.05 0.06 -9.55
N SER A 99 -10.98 -0.46 -8.94
CA SER A 99 -10.76 -1.90 -8.78
C SER A 99 -11.31 -2.36 -7.43
N ASN A 100 -11.83 -3.58 -7.40
CA ASN A 100 -12.27 -4.23 -6.17
C ASN A 100 -11.21 -5.22 -5.72
N PHE A 101 -10.46 -4.91 -4.67
CA PHE A 101 -9.44 -5.82 -4.16
C PHE A 101 -9.22 -5.69 -2.66
N VAL A 102 -8.86 -6.81 -2.05
CA VAL A 102 -8.43 -6.91 -0.67
C VAL A 102 -6.91 -6.93 -0.65
N HIS A 103 -6.33 -6.18 0.28
CA HIS A 103 -4.90 -6.06 0.49
C HIS A 103 -4.59 -6.27 1.96
N ILE A 104 -3.94 -7.38 2.27
CA ILE A 104 -3.52 -7.74 3.62
C ILE A 104 -2.00 -7.66 3.67
N GLY A 105 -1.43 -7.03 4.69
CA GLY A 105 0.01 -6.90 4.77
C GLY A 105 0.52 -6.48 6.12
N GLY A 106 1.84 -6.41 6.22
CA GLY A 106 2.57 -5.87 7.35
C GLY A 106 3.63 -4.90 6.86
N LYS A 107 3.73 -3.75 7.52
CA LYS A 107 4.71 -2.71 7.22
C LYS A 107 5.65 -2.51 8.41
N PHE A 108 6.94 -2.62 8.16
CA PHE A 108 8.01 -2.27 9.08
C PHE A 108 8.46 -0.86 8.74
N ASN A 109 8.19 0.10 9.61
CA ASN A 109 8.52 1.51 9.38
C ASN A 109 9.73 1.92 10.21
N LEU A 110 10.64 2.62 9.55
CA LEU A 110 11.74 3.36 10.17
C LEU A 110 11.57 4.84 9.84
N LYS A 111 11.22 5.64 10.84
CA LYS A 111 11.10 7.08 10.72
C LYS A 111 12.49 7.68 10.59
N PHE A 112 12.73 8.46 9.53
CA PHE A 112 14.00 9.15 9.31
C PHE A 112 13.75 10.65 9.17
N GLY A 113 14.05 11.39 10.24
CA GLY A 113 13.75 12.81 10.35
C GLY A 113 12.27 13.10 10.66
N THR A 114 11.86 14.35 10.41
CA THR A 114 10.50 14.83 10.74
C THR A 114 9.50 14.63 9.61
N THR A 115 9.96 14.51 8.37
CA THR A 115 9.12 14.53 7.16
C THR A 115 9.11 13.24 6.38
N SER A 116 10.00 12.29 6.67
CA SER A 116 10.17 11.11 5.82
C SER A 116 10.24 9.83 6.64
N ASN A 117 9.78 8.74 6.05
CA ASN A 117 9.91 7.41 6.61
C ASN A 117 10.34 6.43 5.52
N PHE A 118 11.29 5.58 5.86
CA PHE A 118 11.59 4.38 5.09
C PHE A 118 10.75 3.24 5.63
N PHE A 119 10.29 2.36 4.75
CA PHE A 119 9.59 1.18 5.21
C PHE A 119 9.86 -0.02 4.31
N ALA A 120 9.79 -1.20 4.91
CA ALA A 120 9.67 -2.46 4.21
C ALA A 120 8.24 -2.99 4.44
N GLN A 121 7.65 -3.61 3.42
CA GLN A 121 6.32 -4.19 3.51
C GLN A 121 6.28 -5.56 2.86
N ILE A 122 5.50 -6.45 3.46
CA ILE A 122 5.12 -7.73 2.89
C ILE A 122 3.60 -7.76 2.82
N GLY A 123 3.06 -8.30 1.74
CA GLY A 123 1.62 -8.34 1.60
C GLY A 123 1.13 -9.35 0.58
N TRP A 124 -0.16 -9.61 0.69
CA TRP A 124 -0.95 -10.37 -0.24
C TRP A 124 -2.08 -9.48 -0.76
N VAL A 125 -2.28 -9.52 -2.08
CA VAL A 125 -3.38 -8.80 -2.71
C VAL A 125 -4.17 -9.75 -3.58
N ASN A 126 -5.48 -9.62 -3.53
CA ASN A 126 -6.40 -10.39 -4.35
C ASN A 126 -7.61 -9.55 -4.74
N GLY A 127 -7.96 -9.57 -6.01
CA GLY A 127 -9.18 -8.94 -6.49
C GLY A 127 -9.21 -8.77 -7.99
N ASN A 128 -10.09 -7.88 -8.41
CA ASN A 128 -10.45 -7.70 -9.80
C ASN A 128 -10.44 -6.22 -10.16
N THR A 129 -10.03 -5.90 -11.37
CA THR A 129 -10.07 -4.56 -11.91
C THR A 129 -11.31 -4.40 -12.78
N SER A 130 -12.13 -3.37 -12.51
CA SER A 130 -13.40 -3.18 -13.21
C SER A 130 -13.22 -2.91 -14.71
N ASN A 131 -14.23 -3.31 -15.49
CA ASN A 131 -14.20 -3.29 -16.95
C ASN A 131 -13.99 -1.90 -17.57
N SER A 132 -14.28 -0.78 -16.89
CA SER A 132 -14.15 0.55 -17.53
C SER A 132 -12.69 1.02 -17.63
N ILE A 133 -11.92 0.88 -16.55
CA ILE A 133 -10.46 1.15 -16.54
C ILE A 133 -9.68 -0.09 -17.01
N GLY A 134 -10.19 -1.27 -16.64
CA GLY A 134 -9.76 -2.56 -17.11
C GLY A 134 -9.80 -2.66 -18.62
N GLU A 135 -10.88 -2.30 -19.33
CA GLU A 135 -10.90 -2.40 -20.79
C GLU A 135 -9.90 -1.48 -21.48
N ILE A 136 -9.73 -0.23 -21.03
CA ILE A 136 -8.79 0.71 -21.65
C ILE A 136 -7.35 0.18 -21.50
N LEU A 137 -7.02 -0.36 -20.33
CA LEU A 137 -5.71 -0.89 -20.00
C LEU A 137 -5.50 -2.33 -20.51
N THR A 138 -6.52 -3.17 -20.56
CA THR A 138 -6.50 -4.51 -21.17
C THR A 138 -6.34 -4.39 -22.68
N LYS A 139 -7.02 -3.43 -23.34
CA LYS A 139 -6.89 -3.18 -24.79
C LYS A 139 -5.50 -2.66 -25.18
N HIS A 140 -4.82 -1.89 -24.33
CA HIS A 140 -3.49 -1.32 -24.64
C HIS A 140 -2.30 -2.10 -24.03
N PHE A 141 -2.50 -2.81 -22.91
CA PHE A 141 -1.43 -3.43 -22.12
C PHE A 141 -1.66 -4.92 -21.77
N GLY A 142 -2.80 -5.53 -22.18
CA GLY A 142 -3.02 -6.98 -21.99
C GLY A 142 -3.28 -7.42 -20.54
N VAL A 143 -3.75 -6.51 -19.69
CA VAL A 143 -3.93 -6.75 -18.26
C VAL A 143 -5.06 -7.74 -17.95
N ALA A 144 -4.82 -8.66 -17.03
CA ALA A 144 -5.82 -9.56 -16.46
C ALA A 144 -6.89 -8.81 -15.66
N GLN A 145 -8.16 -9.20 -15.85
CA GLN A 145 -9.29 -8.66 -15.09
C GLN A 145 -9.29 -9.08 -13.61
N SER A 146 -8.60 -10.18 -13.27
CA SER A 146 -8.38 -10.66 -11.91
C SER A 146 -6.89 -10.78 -11.64
N PHE A 147 -6.46 -10.42 -10.43
CA PHE A 147 -5.08 -10.55 -10.02
C PHE A 147 -4.99 -11.04 -8.57
N THR A 148 -3.94 -11.83 -8.33
CA THR A 148 -3.60 -12.33 -7.00
C THR A 148 -2.09 -12.43 -6.91
N GLY A 149 -1.52 -12.04 -5.77
CA GLY A 149 -0.07 -12.14 -5.61
C GLY A 149 0.41 -11.81 -4.22
N LEU A 150 1.44 -12.55 -3.82
CA LEU A 150 2.31 -12.18 -2.71
C LEU A 150 3.39 -11.23 -3.22
N TYR A 151 3.75 -10.27 -2.39
CA TYR A 151 4.83 -9.35 -2.68
C TYR A 151 5.63 -9.01 -1.42
N PHE A 152 6.88 -8.63 -1.65
CA PHE A 152 7.71 -7.90 -0.70
C PHE A 152 8.09 -6.56 -1.35
N GLY A 153 8.20 -5.50 -0.55
CA GLY A 153 8.51 -4.18 -1.07
C GLY A 153 9.26 -3.31 -0.11
N ILE A 154 10.02 -2.38 -0.68
CA ILE A 154 10.71 -1.32 0.05
C ILE A 154 10.22 0.02 -0.46
N GLY A 155 10.02 0.97 0.43
CA GLY A 155 9.37 2.22 0.08
C GLY A 155 9.78 3.39 0.95
N VAL A 156 9.37 4.56 0.46
CA VAL A 156 9.54 5.84 1.14
C VAL A 156 8.18 6.52 1.24
N GLY A 157 7.90 7.09 2.40
CA GLY A 157 6.75 7.95 2.62
C GLY A 157 7.21 9.37 2.92
N ILE A 158 6.45 10.34 2.42
CA ILE A 158 6.66 11.77 2.64
C ILE A 158 5.46 12.30 3.42
N LEU A 159 5.74 12.94 4.55
CA LEU A 159 4.82 13.47 5.56
C LEU A 159 3.86 12.43 6.16
N ASP A 160 4.18 11.15 5.98
CA ASP A 160 3.36 10.05 6.46
C ASP A 160 3.39 10.00 7.98
N ARG A 161 2.23 10.23 8.60
CA ARG A 161 2.07 10.15 10.05
C ARG A 161 0.70 9.59 10.41
N ILE A 162 0.69 8.71 11.40
CA ILE A 162 -0.51 8.34 12.13
C ILE A 162 -0.84 9.52 13.05
N PHE A 163 -2.09 9.99 13.04
CA PHE A 163 -2.54 11.00 13.99
C PHE A 163 -2.84 10.32 15.33
N PRO A 164 -2.02 10.53 16.38
CA PRO A 164 -2.26 9.95 17.69
C PRO A 164 -3.51 10.59 18.33
N ALA A 165 -4.13 9.87 19.27
CA ALA A 165 -5.37 10.31 19.90
C ALA A 165 -5.29 11.71 20.55
N LYS A 166 -4.11 12.12 21.03
CA LYS A 166 -3.85 13.47 21.57
C LYS A 166 -4.00 14.61 20.56
N ASP A 167 -3.85 14.31 19.27
CA ASP A 167 -3.98 15.29 18.18
C ASP A 167 -5.42 15.31 17.62
N LEU A 168 -6.30 14.42 18.11
CA LEU A 168 -7.69 14.31 17.65
C LEU A 168 -8.61 15.18 18.52
N ARG A 169 -9.46 15.98 17.86
CA ARG A 169 -10.40 16.91 18.52
C ARG A 169 -11.35 16.24 19.52
N TYR A 170 -11.64 14.95 19.35
CA TYR A 170 -12.59 14.21 20.17
C TYR A 170 -12.02 13.65 21.48
N ASN A 171 -10.72 13.85 21.75
CA ASN A 171 -10.05 13.35 22.96
C ASN A 171 -9.62 14.50 23.90
N LYS A 172 -10.40 15.60 23.91
CA LYS A 172 -10.25 16.72 24.85
C LYS A 172 -11.15 16.52 26.07
#